data_AF-A0A0K1NJM0-F1
#
_entry.id   AF-A0A0K1NJM0-F1
#
_cell.length_a   1.000
_cell.length_b   1.000
_cell.length_c   1.000
_cell.angle_alpha   90.00
_cell.angle_beta   90.00
_cell.angle_gamma   90.00
#
_symmetry.space_group_name_H-M   'P 1'
#
loop_
_entity.id
_entity.type
_entity.pdbx_description
1 polymer ?
#
loop_
_entity_poly.entity_id
_entity_poly.type
_entity_poly.pdbx_seq_one_letter_code
_entity_poly.pdbx_strand_id
1 'polypeptide(L)'
;MGIFDFFKKNKRKEQENDRCFLDVGEAEETDLWAEAYVAKPQCYAKEGKEPFLTFVITEGVNTILPMYPNESYKVGNGHFSDIRLTFVSTTKLGEVVDLPFFHCVPALSNYAVEIREPNVLIRGLNAAEMGVLISGVKQSLKRY
;
A
#
# COMPACT_ATOMS: atom_id res chain seq x y z
N MET A 1 5.46 1.61 19.22
CA MET A 1 5.78 1.43 17.79
C MET A 1 4.57 1.88 16.99
N GLY A 2 4.75 2.80 16.05
CA GLY A 2 3.70 3.22 15.13
C GLY A 2 3.46 2.13 14.07
N ILE A 3 2.25 2.05 13.52
CA ILE A 3 1.90 1.07 12.48
C ILE A 3 2.76 1.20 11.20
N PHE A 4 3.48 2.31 11.02
CA PHE A 4 4.41 2.50 9.90
C PHE A 4 5.83 2.01 10.19
N ASP A 5 6.13 1.61 11.43
CA ASP A 5 7.36 0.91 11.78
C ASP A 5 7.47 -0.45 11.07
N PHE A 6 6.34 -1.02 10.62
CA PHE A 6 6.32 -2.25 9.83
C PHE A 6 7.10 -2.10 8.51
N PHE A 7 6.89 -1.01 7.77
CA PHE A 7 7.67 -0.71 6.57
C PHE A 7 9.17 -0.58 6.90
N LYS A 8 9.51 0.15 7.97
CA LYS A 8 10.89 0.38 8.40
C LYS A 8 11.60 -0.88 8.93
N LYS A 9 10.84 -1.83 9.48
CA LYS A 9 11.36 -3.08 10.04
C LYS A 9 11.72 -4.07 8.93
N ASN A 10 10.90 -4.17 7.89
CA ASN A 10 11.16 -5.10 6.79
C ASN A 10 12.36 -4.67 5.92
N LYS A 11 12.52 -3.36 5.65
CA LYS A 11 13.71 -2.83 4.96
C LYS A 11 15.03 -3.26 5.62
N ARG A 12 15.06 -3.28 6.95
CA ARG A 12 16.27 -3.68 7.71
C ARG A 12 16.61 -5.17 7.53
N LYS A 13 15.61 -6.04 7.33
CA LYS A 13 15.84 -7.48 7.13
C LYS A 13 16.39 -7.82 5.75
N GLU A 14 15.95 -7.11 4.71
CA GLU A 14 16.49 -7.30 3.35
C GLU A 14 17.96 -6.84 3.28
N GLN A 15 18.28 -5.67 3.84
CA GLN A 15 19.66 -5.16 3.89
C GLN A 15 20.63 -6.01 4.73
N GLU A 16 20.12 -6.77 5.70
CA GLU A 16 20.94 -7.70 6.50
C GLU A 16 21.21 -9.01 5.75
N ASN A 17 20.34 -9.38 4.80
CA ASN A 17 20.45 -10.59 3.98
C ASN A 17 21.28 -10.35 2.70
N ASP A 18 21.29 -9.13 2.16
CA ASP A 18 22.05 -8.74 0.96
C ASP A 18 23.54 -8.46 1.21
N ARG A 19 24.07 -8.72 2.41
CA ARG A 19 25.52 -8.56 2.70
C ARG A 19 26.43 -9.62 2.10
N CYS A 20 25.90 -10.52 1.27
CA CYS A 20 26.69 -11.43 0.45
C CYS A 20 26.11 -11.47 -0.97
N PHE A 21 26.60 -10.62 -1.88
CA PHE A 21 26.99 -10.96 -3.26
C PHE A 21 27.38 -9.66 -3.98
N LEU A 22 28.61 -9.62 -4.53
CA LEU A 22 29.15 -8.52 -5.32
C LEU A 22 28.82 -8.71 -6.81
N ASP A 23 28.44 -7.59 -7.42
CA ASP A 23 28.76 -7.12 -8.79
C ASP A 23 28.28 -7.96 -10.00
N VAL A 24 27.16 -7.55 -10.62
CA VAL A 24 26.84 -7.83 -12.05
C VAL A 24 25.96 -6.71 -12.63
N GLY A 25 26.55 -5.91 -13.52
CA GLY A 25 25.91 -5.33 -14.71
C GLY A 25 25.07 -4.06 -14.53
N GLU A 26 25.55 -2.96 -15.11
CA GLU A 26 24.74 -1.78 -15.47
C GLU A 26 23.65 -2.20 -16.48
N ALA A 27 22.56 -2.80 -15.98
CA ALA A 27 21.26 -2.62 -16.61
C ALA A 27 20.88 -1.16 -16.34
N GLU A 28 20.41 -0.44 -17.35
CA GLU A 28 19.77 0.87 -17.15
C GLU A 28 18.75 0.70 -16.03
N GLU A 29 19.10 1.18 -14.83
CA GLU A 29 18.30 1.01 -13.63
C GLU A 29 17.09 1.91 -13.83
N THR A 30 16.05 1.38 -14.47
CA THR A 30 14.82 2.10 -14.69
C THR A 30 14.32 2.51 -13.31
N ASP A 31 14.28 3.81 -13.04
CA ASP A 31 13.87 4.31 -11.73
C ASP A 31 12.43 3.88 -11.48
N LEU A 32 12.26 2.81 -10.71
CA LEU A 32 10.97 2.20 -10.42
C LEU A 32 9.99 3.23 -9.82
N TRP A 33 10.51 4.28 -9.18
CA TRP A 33 9.70 5.40 -8.70
C TRP A 33 9.16 6.30 -9.81
N ALA A 34 9.97 6.55 -10.85
CA ALA A 34 9.57 7.39 -11.97
C ALA A 34 8.43 6.76 -12.78
N GLU A 35 8.41 5.42 -12.85
CA GLU A 35 7.38 4.65 -13.56
C GLU A 35 6.19 4.24 -12.67
N ALA A 36 6.36 4.30 -11.34
CA ALA A 36 5.31 3.89 -10.42
C ALA A 36 4.11 4.84 -10.44
N TYR A 37 2.93 4.25 -10.29
CA TYR A 37 1.71 5.01 -10.14
C TYR A 37 1.64 5.68 -8.77
N VAL A 38 1.52 7.00 -8.74
CA VAL A 38 1.26 7.74 -7.50
C VAL A 38 -0.21 7.57 -7.13
N ALA A 39 -0.49 6.91 -6.01
CA ALA A 39 -1.83 6.64 -5.55
C ALA A 39 -2.57 7.95 -5.22
N LYS A 40 -3.47 8.35 -6.11
CA LYS A 40 -4.31 9.53 -5.90
C LYS A 40 -5.44 9.22 -4.90
N PRO A 41 -5.63 10.03 -3.86
CA PRO A 41 -6.75 9.88 -2.95
C PRO A 41 -8.08 10.06 -3.70
N GLN A 42 -9.06 9.21 -3.42
CA GLN A 42 -10.44 9.39 -3.83
C GLN A 42 -11.29 9.62 -2.59
N CYS A 43 -12.07 10.70 -2.58
CA CYS A 43 -12.95 11.06 -1.47
C CYS A 43 -14.39 10.78 -1.87
N TYR A 44 -15.10 9.99 -1.07
CA TYR A 44 -16.50 9.66 -1.28
C TYR A 44 -17.32 10.16 -0.09
N ALA A 45 -18.34 10.96 -0.38
CA ALA A 45 -19.34 11.41 0.58
C ALA A 45 -20.71 10.97 0.10
N LYS A 46 -21.48 10.30 0.98
CA LYS A 46 -22.87 9.95 0.71
C LYS A 46 -23.75 10.65 1.75
N GLU A 47 -24.92 11.12 1.32
CA GLU A 47 -25.88 11.77 2.21
C GLU A 47 -26.20 10.87 3.42
N GLY A 48 -26.04 11.41 4.63
CA GLY A 48 -26.23 10.69 5.89
C GLY A 48 -25.10 9.75 6.31
N LYS A 49 -23.95 9.73 5.61
CA LYS A 49 -22.76 8.96 6.01
C LYS A 49 -21.53 9.85 6.10
N GLU A 50 -20.62 9.51 7.00
CA GLU A 50 -19.33 10.17 7.09
C GLU A 50 -18.52 9.95 5.79
N PRO A 51 -17.81 10.98 5.30
CA PRO A 51 -16.97 10.85 4.13
C PRO A 51 -15.79 9.93 4.42
N PHE A 52 -15.41 9.12 3.43
CA PHE A 52 -14.24 8.25 3.54
C PHE A 52 -13.25 8.55 2.41
N LEU A 53 -11.97 8.30 2.73
CA LEU A 53 -10.86 8.41 1.81
C LEU A 53 -10.49 7.01 1.32
N THR A 54 -10.18 6.83 0.05
CA THR A 54 -9.62 5.56 -0.45
C THR A 54 -8.46 5.78 -1.41
N PHE A 55 -7.53 4.82 -1.41
CA PHE A 55 -6.44 4.71 -2.37
C PHE A 55 -6.59 3.42 -3.16
N VAL A 56 -6.26 3.44 -4.45
CA VAL A 56 -6.39 2.28 -5.32
C VAL A 56 -5.03 1.59 -5.51
N ILE A 57 -5.00 0.28 -5.33
CA ILE A 57 -3.91 -0.60 -5.77
C ILE A 57 -4.44 -1.48 -6.90
N THR A 58 -3.78 -1.41 -8.05
CA THR A 58 -4.12 -2.24 -9.21
C THR A 58 -3.12 -3.39 -9.33
N GLU A 59 -3.63 -4.57 -9.67
CA GLU A 59 -2.80 -5.76 -9.91
C GLU A 59 -1.67 -5.48 -10.91
N GLY A 60 -0.46 -5.90 -10.56
CA GLY A 60 0.74 -5.73 -11.39
C GLY A 60 1.32 -4.31 -11.44
N VAL A 61 0.69 -3.32 -10.80
CA VAL A 61 1.13 -1.92 -10.87
C VAL A 61 1.94 -1.53 -9.63
N ASN A 62 3.20 -1.14 -9.85
CA ASN A 62 4.01 -0.49 -8.81
C ASN A 62 3.32 0.78 -8.34
N THR A 63 3.07 0.90 -7.05
CA THR A 63 2.23 1.96 -6.49
C THR A 63 2.95 2.69 -5.37
N ILE A 64 3.06 4.02 -5.50
CA ILE A 64 3.55 4.90 -4.43
C ILE A 64 2.37 5.25 -3.53
N LEU A 65 2.45 4.83 -2.27
CA LEU A 65 1.43 5.07 -1.25
C LEU A 65 1.90 6.08 -0.19
N PRO A 66 1.00 6.95 0.29
CA PRO A 66 1.29 7.81 1.43
C PRO A 66 1.38 6.97 2.70
N MET A 67 2.43 7.18 3.49
CA MET A 67 2.55 6.51 4.79
C MET A 67 1.57 7.12 5.79
N TYR A 68 1.39 8.44 5.83
CA TYR A 68 0.58 9.08 6.87
C TYR A 68 -0.65 9.77 6.28
N PRO A 69 -1.64 9.04 5.71
CA PRO A 69 -2.74 9.65 4.98
C PRO A 69 -3.61 10.57 5.86
N ASN A 70 -3.70 10.33 7.17
CA ASN A 70 -4.38 11.23 8.12
C ASN A 70 -3.73 12.61 8.26
N GLU A 71 -2.41 12.69 8.03
CA GLU A 71 -1.64 13.93 8.11
C GLU A 71 -1.60 14.62 6.75
N SER A 72 -1.44 13.82 5.68
CA SER A 72 -1.34 14.29 4.31
C SER A 72 -2.67 14.78 3.72
N TYR A 73 -3.81 14.26 4.20
CA TYR A 73 -5.13 14.59 3.66
C TYR A 73 -6.09 15.01 4.77
N LYS A 74 -6.64 16.23 4.63
CA LYS A 74 -7.61 16.83 5.56
C LYS A 74 -8.83 17.33 4.79
N VAL A 75 -10.01 17.23 5.38
CA VAL A 75 -11.25 17.84 4.87
C VAL A 75 -11.55 19.05 5.72
N GLY A 76 -11.30 20.25 5.20
CA GLY A 76 -11.42 21.49 5.98
C GLY A 76 -10.60 21.43 7.27
N ASN A 77 -11.27 21.49 8.42
CA ASN A 77 -10.64 21.44 9.75
C ASN A 77 -10.62 20.02 10.36
N GLY A 78 -11.08 19.00 9.64
CA GLY A 78 -11.24 17.63 10.15
C GLY A 78 -10.36 16.58 9.47
N HIS A 79 -10.30 15.40 10.08
CA HIS A 79 -9.68 14.18 9.54
C HIS A 79 -10.74 13.26 8.94
N PHE A 80 -10.34 12.38 8.02
CA PHE A 80 -11.20 11.30 7.56
C PHE A 80 -11.34 10.24 8.66
N SER A 81 -12.57 9.90 9.03
CA SER A 81 -12.86 8.86 10.03
C SER A 81 -12.66 7.45 9.50
N ASP A 82 -12.81 7.24 8.18
CA ASP A 82 -12.56 5.99 7.49
C ASP A 82 -11.60 6.19 6.32
N ILE A 83 -10.45 5.50 6.37
CA ILE A 83 -9.47 5.45 5.29
C ILE A 83 -9.37 4.01 4.81
N ARG A 84 -9.58 3.84 3.52
CA ARG A 84 -9.68 2.56 2.85
C ARG A 84 -8.61 2.40 1.78
N LEU A 85 -8.45 1.16 1.38
CA LEU A 85 -7.59 0.73 0.30
C LEU A 85 -8.42 -0.19 -0.61
N THR A 86 -8.56 0.22 -1.86
CA THR A 86 -9.31 -0.48 -2.90
C THR A 86 -8.34 -1.30 -3.73
N PHE A 87 -8.51 -2.61 -3.74
CA PHE A 87 -7.75 -3.53 -4.58
C PHE A 87 -8.54 -3.82 -5.85
N VAL A 88 -7.89 -3.70 -7.00
CA VAL A 88 -8.47 -3.97 -8.32
C VAL A 88 -7.68 -5.09 -8.99
N SER A 89 -8.31 -6.24 -9.18
CA SER A 89 -7.71 -7.38 -9.91
C SER A 89 -8.10 -7.32 -11.38
N THR A 90 -7.10 -7.17 -12.24
CA THR A 90 -7.28 -7.21 -13.70
C THR A 90 -7.45 -8.65 -14.21
N THR A 91 -6.87 -9.62 -13.52
CA THR A 91 -6.96 -11.05 -13.90
C THR A 91 -8.29 -11.68 -13.48
N LYS A 92 -8.90 -11.24 -12.37
CA LYS A 92 -10.19 -11.76 -11.87
C LYS A 92 -11.39 -10.94 -12.32
N LEU A 93 -11.53 -10.73 -13.64
CA LEU A 93 -12.66 -10.03 -14.24
C LEU A 93 -12.94 -8.62 -13.64
N GLY A 94 -11.91 -7.93 -13.16
CA GLY A 94 -12.10 -6.62 -12.53
C GLY A 94 -12.63 -6.67 -11.09
N GLU A 95 -12.39 -7.75 -10.35
CA GLU A 95 -12.78 -7.85 -8.93
C GLU A 95 -12.25 -6.63 -8.15
N VAL A 96 -13.16 -5.93 -7.47
CA VAL A 96 -12.86 -4.77 -6.62
C VAL A 96 -13.13 -5.12 -5.16
N VAL A 97 -12.13 -4.92 -4.30
CA VAL A 97 -12.26 -5.19 -2.86
C VAL A 97 -11.74 -4.02 -2.04
N ASP A 98 -12.59 -3.47 -1.19
CA ASP A 98 -12.24 -2.36 -0.30
C ASP A 98 -11.98 -2.83 1.13
N LEU A 99 -10.80 -2.52 1.68
CA LEU A 99 -10.40 -2.87 3.04
C LEU A 99 -9.91 -1.64 3.82
N PRO A 100 -9.99 -1.64 5.17
CA PRO A 100 -9.43 -0.56 5.98
C PRO A 100 -7.92 -0.44 5.77
N PHE A 101 -7.44 0.77 5.46
CA PHE A 101 -6.05 1.03 5.09
C PHE A 101 -5.06 0.53 6.16
N PHE A 102 -5.30 0.89 7.43
CA PHE A 102 -4.38 0.57 8.52
C PHE A 102 -4.29 -0.93 8.84
N HIS A 103 -5.33 -1.71 8.51
CA HIS A 103 -5.29 -3.16 8.61
C HIS A 103 -4.50 -3.81 7.47
N CYS A 104 -4.36 -3.12 6.34
CA CYS A 104 -3.57 -3.59 5.21
C CYS A 104 -2.07 -3.33 5.39
N VAL A 105 -1.69 -2.28 6.14
CA VAL A 105 -0.30 -1.85 6.32
C VAL A 105 0.66 -2.98 6.74
N PRO A 106 0.36 -3.81 7.76
CA PRO A 106 1.27 -4.89 8.16
C PRO A 106 1.51 -5.89 7.02
N ALA A 107 0.47 -6.25 6.26
CA ALA A 107 0.60 -7.18 5.14
C ALA A 107 1.34 -6.53 3.95
N LEU A 108 0.99 -5.28 3.62
CA LEU A 108 1.63 -4.49 2.56
C LEU A 108 3.12 -4.25 2.81
N SER A 109 3.55 -4.20 4.07
CA SER A 109 4.95 -3.98 4.42
C SER A 109 5.90 -5.07 3.92
N ASN A 110 5.39 -6.26 3.60
CA ASN A 110 6.18 -7.34 2.98
C ASN A 110 6.43 -7.12 1.48
N TYR A 111 5.80 -6.10 0.89
CA TYR A 111 5.85 -5.79 -0.53
C TYR A 111 6.43 -4.38 -0.78
N ALA A 112 6.97 -3.74 0.26
CA ALA A 112 7.59 -2.44 0.15
C ALA A 112 9.00 -2.59 -0.43
N VAL A 113 9.26 -1.89 -1.53
CA VAL A 113 10.55 -1.89 -2.23
C VAL A 113 11.46 -0.82 -1.64
N GLU A 114 10.93 0.40 -1.50
CA GLU A 114 11.69 1.53 -1.01
C GLU A 114 10.78 2.49 -0.23
N ILE A 115 11.36 3.16 0.76
CA ILE A 115 10.71 4.21 1.53
C ILE A 115 11.41 5.52 1.21
N ARG A 116 10.66 6.48 0.65
CA ARG A 116 11.06 7.89 0.52
C ARG A 116 9.99 8.73 1.21
N GLU A 117 10.19 8.98 2.50
CA GLU A 117 9.20 9.67 3.33
C GLU A 117 8.75 10.99 2.69
N PRO A 118 7.45 11.31 2.71
CA PRO A 118 6.37 10.66 3.46
C PRO A 118 5.70 9.47 2.73
N ASN A 119 6.32 8.92 1.68
CA ASN A 119 5.75 7.87 0.84
C ASN A 119 6.54 6.54 0.91
N VAL A 120 5.87 5.48 0.50
CA VAL A 120 6.46 4.15 0.31
C VAL A 120 6.11 3.62 -1.08
N LEU A 121 7.08 3.04 -1.76
CA LEU A 121 6.88 2.31 -3.01
C LEU A 121 6.53 0.86 -2.69
N ILE A 122 5.36 0.43 -3.11
CA ILE A 122 4.92 -0.96 -3.07
C ILE A 122 5.06 -1.54 -4.48
N ARG A 123 5.71 -2.70 -4.60
CA ARG A 123 5.78 -3.40 -5.89
C ARG A 123 4.40 -3.86 -6.34
N GLY A 124 4.21 -4.00 -7.64
CA GLY A 124 3.02 -4.62 -8.22
C GLY A 124 2.77 -5.99 -7.59
N LEU A 125 1.55 -6.17 -7.09
CA LEU A 125 1.06 -7.45 -6.54
C LEU A 125 0.43 -8.25 -7.67
N ASN A 126 0.76 -9.54 -7.79
CA ASN A 126 0.01 -10.42 -8.68
C ASN A 126 -1.34 -10.86 -8.05
N ALA A 127 -2.23 -11.47 -8.85
CA ALA A 127 -3.54 -11.93 -8.37
C ALA A 127 -3.49 -12.85 -7.13
N ALA A 128 -2.49 -13.73 -7.04
CA ALA A 128 -2.36 -14.67 -5.92
C ALA A 128 -1.94 -13.94 -4.64
N GLU A 129 -0.91 -13.10 -4.72
CA GLU A 129 -0.42 -12.27 -3.61
C GLU A 129 -1.51 -11.32 -3.10
N MET A 130 -2.20 -10.63 -4.01
CA MET A 130 -3.33 -9.77 -3.68
C MET A 130 -4.45 -10.57 -2.99
N GLY A 131 -4.76 -11.77 -3.48
CA GLY A 131 -5.75 -12.66 -2.86
C GLY A 131 -5.38 -13.12 -1.45
N VAL A 132 -4.10 -13.45 -1.22
CA VAL A 132 -3.57 -13.83 0.11
C VAL A 132 -3.65 -12.64 1.07
N LEU A 133 -3.22 -11.46 0.64
CA LEU A 133 -3.29 -10.22 1.41
C LEU A 133 -4.74 -9.93 1.83
N ILE A 134 -5.66 -9.88 0.86
CA ILE A 134 -7.08 -9.61 1.10
C ILE A 134 -7.68 -10.61 2.09
N SER A 135 -7.38 -11.90 1.89
CA SER A 135 -7.92 -12.96 2.75
C SER A 135 -7.38 -12.86 4.18
N GLY A 136 -6.08 -12.60 4.34
CA GLY A 136 -5.46 -12.41 5.65
C GLY A 136 -6.04 -11.23 6.41
N VAL A 137 -6.21 -10.08 5.73
CA VAL A 137 -6.83 -8.89 6.33
C VAL A 137 -8.29 -9.18 6.71
N LYS A 138 -9.10 -9.78 5.83
CA LYS A 138 -10.49 -10.14 6.13
C LYS A 138 -10.60 -11.07 7.34
N GLN A 139 -9.70 -12.04 7.49
CA GLN A 139 -9.68 -12.92 8.67
C GLN A 139 -9.30 -12.14 9.94
N SER A 140 -8.35 -11.20 9.86
CA SER A 140 -7.98 -10.35 10.99
C SER A 140 -9.15 -9.49 11.48
N LEU A 141 -9.99 -9.00 10.56
CA LEU A 141 -11.15 -8.16 10.87
C LEU A 141 -12.27 -8.95 11.56
N LYS A 142 -12.44 -10.24 11.24
CA LYS A 142 -13.46 -11.10 11.85
C LYS A 142 -13.15 -11.51 13.30
N ARG A 143 -11.93 -11.28 13.77
CA ARG A 143 -11.49 -11.64 15.12
C ARG A 143 -11.73 -10.53 16.15
N TYR A 144 -12.31 -9.42 15.73
CA TYR A 144 -12.78 -8.31 16.56
C TYR A 144 -14.31 -8.27 16.52
#